data_AF-A0A7V7JMV2-F1
#
_entry.id   AF-A0A7V7JMV2-F1
#
_cell.length_a   1.000
_cell.length_b   1.000
_cell.length_c   1.000
_cell.angle_alpha   90.00
_cell.angle_beta   90.00
_cell.angle_gamma   90.00
#
_symmetry.space_group_name_H-M   'P 1'
#
loop_
_entity.id
_entity.type
_entity.pdbx_description
1 polymer ?
#
loop_
_entity_poly.entity_id
_entity_poly.type
_entity_poly.pdbx_seq_one_letter_code
_entity_poly.pdbx_strand_id
1 'polypeptide(L)'
;MSEKQSPFVHKKVNCPACNESHPQRYFRQRVFTIEEKESDQHVTKYKWLSEKCEVAHPPLYFVFYCPECHFADAANDFSKPLDNEFSKLVIRQFQKMSPKWKTRVDFLIGHIDYENLDFRSALALHLLALCIQRISMPDSQDNYKIGRLFLRVAWLYREAAAAAHPAAPGSSEIRPAARKSAIEQTARRIDEFGQVLEDAMDAWQTLDQELAGRADNNAEDVAEQEADSYDVPLREMRQAFTAQFAALERLKALCQQEADAPAVSEPTIVAGSYQDLIEGFQPLWSETPATEQEAMQSAAAYFRKTLWKDVRFNSAQTRYNLISLVTDLYVRCNDLDSAYKMLASLYKSNTDAIRQYEHGLEDKETSAERRKRLPGLIKRSRDALEHTAELRRTVLDLLMERDQPKIDALLAEHAHDPAEKRQAVLVENGIVPELILVLKKPGGPLEELAKRRRRR
;
A
#
# COMPACT_ATOMS: atom_id res chain seq x y z
N MET A 1 -25.85 -3.07 4.57
CA MET A 1 -25.07 -4.10 5.29
C MET A 1 -25.19 -3.89 6.79
N SER A 2 -25.23 -4.94 7.61
CA SER A 2 -25.24 -4.74 9.06
C SER A 2 -23.93 -4.08 9.48
N GLU A 3 -23.97 -3.15 10.45
CA GLU A 3 -22.78 -2.41 10.91
C GLU A 3 -21.63 -3.36 11.35
N LYS A 4 -21.96 -4.59 11.73
CA LYS A 4 -20.99 -5.64 12.07
C LYS A 4 -20.18 -6.14 10.87
N GLN A 5 -20.71 -6.07 9.65
CA GLN A 5 -20.07 -6.57 8.43
C GLN A 5 -19.22 -5.53 7.68
N SER A 6 -19.31 -4.24 8.03
CA SER A 6 -18.47 -3.21 7.42
C SER A 6 -17.02 -3.26 7.94
N PRO A 7 -16.00 -3.08 7.08
CA PRO A 7 -14.61 -2.93 7.52
C PRO A 7 -14.39 -1.63 8.32
N PHE A 8 -15.35 -0.71 8.29
CA PHE A 8 -15.28 0.58 8.95
C PHE A 8 -16.06 0.61 10.29
N VAL A 9 -15.59 1.44 11.20
CA VAL A 9 -16.35 1.94 12.36
C VAL A 9 -16.46 3.44 12.20
N HIS A 10 -17.68 3.97 12.23
CA HIS A 10 -17.87 5.41 12.28
C HIS A 10 -17.69 5.89 13.71
N LYS A 11 -16.69 6.75 13.95
CA LYS A 11 -16.46 7.37 15.25
C LYS A 11 -16.64 8.87 15.12
N LYS A 12 -17.44 9.48 15.99
CA LYS A 12 -17.45 10.94 16.13
C LYS A 12 -16.15 11.39 16.75
N VAL A 13 -15.42 12.26 16.06
CA VAL A 13 -14.15 12.85 16.51
C VAL A 13 -14.25 14.36 16.36
N ASN A 14 -13.74 15.11 17.33
CA ASN A 14 -13.70 16.57 17.26
C ASN A 14 -12.47 16.99 16.46
N CYS A 15 -12.63 17.94 15.54
CA CYS A 15 -11.51 18.50 14.81
C CYS A 15 -10.55 19.18 15.78
N PRO A 16 -9.24 18.89 15.74
CA PRO A 16 -8.29 19.53 16.63
C PRO A 16 -8.06 21.03 16.32
N ALA A 17 -8.46 21.50 15.13
CA ALA A 17 -8.30 22.89 14.70
C ALA A 17 -9.55 23.76 14.92
N CYS A 18 -10.75 23.31 14.55
CA CYS A 18 -11.99 24.09 14.74
C CYS A 18 -12.92 23.55 15.83
N ASN A 19 -12.60 22.41 16.45
CA ASN A 19 -13.41 21.72 17.46
C ASN A 19 -14.78 21.17 16.97
N GLU A 20 -15.09 21.27 15.68
CA GLU A 20 -16.32 20.70 15.12
C GLU A 20 -16.30 19.17 15.13
N SER A 21 -17.43 18.58 15.54
CA SER A 21 -17.57 17.13 15.70
C SER A 21 -18.16 16.51 14.45
N HIS A 22 -17.46 15.53 13.88
CA HIS A 22 -17.87 14.88 12.64
C HIS A 22 -17.55 13.38 12.67
N PRO A 23 -18.32 12.54 11.96
CA PRO A 23 -18.04 11.11 11.87
C PRO A 23 -16.80 10.86 11.00
N GLN A 24 -15.88 10.05 11.50
CA GLN A 24 -14.70 9.57 10.79
C GLN A 24 -14.80 8.07 10.51
N ARG A 25 -14.36 7.65 9.34
CA ARG A 25 -14.26 6.23 8.96
C ARG A 25 -12.99 5.63 9.57
N TYR A 26 -13.13 4.87 10.64
CA TYR A 26 -12.02 4.16 11.27
C TYR A 26 -11.91 2.74 10.72
N PHE A 27 -10.76 2.40 10.15
CA PHE A 27 -10.50 1.05 9.67
C PHE A 27 -10.33 0.07 10.83
N ARG A 28 -11.11 -1.02 10.88
CA ARG A 28 -11.01 -2.01 11.96
C ARG A 28 -9.71 -2.80 11.84
N GLN A 29 -8.77 -2.61 12.77
CA GLN A 29 -7.48 -3.32 12.75
C GLN A 29 -7.57 -4.86 12.82
N ARG A 30 -8.73 -5.41 13.22
CA ARG A 30 -8.95 -6.87 13.36
C ARG A 30 -9.82 -7.47 12.27
N VAL A 31 -9.98 -6.81 11.11
CA VAL A 31 -10.72 -7.40 9.96
C VAL A 31 -9.80 -8.01 8.91
N PHE A 32 -8.50 -7.76 9.01
CA PHE A 32 -7.47 -8.42 8.22
C PHE A 32 -6.25 -8.73 9.08
N THR A 33 -5.41 -9.63 8.57
CA THR A 33 -4.04 -9.85 9.03
C THR A 33 -3.08 -9.56 7.88
N ILE A 34 -1.92 -9.00 8.20
CA ILE A 34 -0.86 -8.72 7.20
C ILE A 34 -0.14 -10.05 6.94
N GLU A 35 -0.20 -10.56 5.70
CA GLU A 35 0.55 -11.77 5.32
C GLU A 35 1.96 -11.42 4.87
N GLU A 36 2.07 -10.40 4.02
CA GLU A 36 3.34 -10.01 3.40
C GLU A 36 3.52 -8.51 3.53
N LYS A 37 4.76 -8.11 3.84
CA LYS A 37 5.19 -6.73 3.81
C LYS A 37 6.53 -6.62 3.08
N GLU A 38 6.72 -5.50 2.43
CA GLU A 38 8.00 -5.10 1.90
C GLU A 38 8.91 -4.54 3.00
N SER A 39 10.19 -4.41 2.67
CA SER A 39 11.22 -3.83 3.55
C SER A 39 10.91 -2.41 4.00
N ASP A 40 10.26 -1.61 3.15
CA ASP A 40 9.81 -0.25 3.46
C ASP A 40 8.55 -0.21 4.36
N GLN A 41 8.00 -1.36 4.75
CA GLN A 41 6.75 -1.55 5.50
C GLN A 41 5.46 -1.35 4.69
N HIS A 42 5.53 -1.27 3.36
CA HIS A 42 4.36 -1.38 2.49
C HIS A 42 3.76 -2.79 2.62
N VAL A 43 2.44 -2.87 2.75
CA VAL A 43 1.74 -4.16 2.83
C VAL A 43 1.30 -4.55 1.44
N THR A 44 1.88 -5.62 0.90
CA THR A 44 1.56 -6.13 -0.44
C THR A 44 0.41 -7.11 -0.44
N LYS A 45 0.17 -7.79 0.69
CA LYS A 45 -0.84 -8.82 0.80
C LYS A 45 -1.56 -8.80 2.14
N TYR A 46 -2.89 -8.73 2.05
CA TYR A 46 -3.80 -8.81 3.18
C TYR A 46 -4.51 -10.15 3.17
N LYS A 47 -4.65 -10.77 4.35
CA LYS A 47 -5.60 -11.85 4.58
C LYS A 47 -6.83 -11.31 5.29
N TRP A 48 -7.91 -11.17 4.55
CA TRP A 48 -9.19 -10.73 5.07
C TRP A 48 -9.85 -11.85 5.89
N LEU A 49 -10.43 -11.49 7.03
CA LEU A 49 -11.18 -12.44 7.87
C LEU A 49 -12.63 -12.62 7.40
N SER A 50 -13.07 -11.79 6.46
CA SER A 50 -14.41 -11.81 5.87
C SER A 50 -14.32 -11.32 4.43
N GLU A 51 -14.83 -12.09 3.47
CA GLU A 51 -14.86 -11.75 2.03
C GLU A 51 -15.53 -10.40 1.78
N LYS A 52 -16.56 -10.05 2.55
CA LYS A 52 -17.25 -8.74 2.45
C LYS A 52 -16.38 -7.52 2.75
N CYS A 53 -15.22 -7.70 3.38
CA CYS A 53 -14.29 -6.61 3.72
C CYS A 53 -13.19 -6.42 2.68
N GLU A 54 -13.02 -7.35 1.74
CA GLU A 54 -11.94 -7.36 0.75
C GLU A 54 -11.94 -6.12 -0.17
N VAL A 55 -13.11 -5.51 -0.32
CA VAL A 55 -13.34 -4.31 -1.15
C VAL A 55 -12.61 -3.06 -0.62
N ALA A 56 -12.21 -3.03 0.65
CA ALA A 56 -11.65 -1.81 1.25
C ALA A 56 -10.13 -1.78 1.19
N HIS A 57 -9.55 -0.72 0.62
CA HIS A 57 -8.10 -0.54 0.54
C HIS A 57 -7.56 0.26 1.75
N PRO A 58 -6.90 -0.35 2.76
CA PRO A 58 -6.60 0.33 4.02
C PRO A 58 -5.75 1.60 3.91
N PRO A 59 -4.72 1.67 3.04
CA PRO A 59 -3.93 2.88 2.79
C PRO A 59 -4.74 4.14 2.44
N LEU A 60 -5.89 4.01 1.78
CA LEU A 60 -6.72 5.18 1.42
C LEU A 60 -7.27 5.89 2.68
N TYR A 61 -7.50 5.15 3.77
CA TYR A 61 -8.14 5.65 5.00
C TYR A 61 -7.16 6.00 6.13
N PHE A 62 -5.88 6.24 5.81
CA PHE A 62 -4.86 6.56 6.81
C PHE A 62 -5.01 7.95 7.44
N VAL A 63 -5.52 8.91 6.65
CA VAL A 63 -5.63 10.33 7.01
C VAL A 63 -7.07 10.66 7.44
N PHE A 64 -7.21 11.35 8.56
CA PHE A 64 -8.46 11.97 9.00
C PHE A 64 -8.51 13.42 8.57
N TYR A 65 -9.72 13.95 8.35
CA TYR A 65 -9.94 15.30 7.85
C TYR A 65 -11.16 15.96 8.47
N CYS A 66 -11.14 17.27 8.65
CA CYS A 66 -12.34 18.01 9.03
C CYS A 66 -13.04 18.57 7.78
N PRO A 67 -14.35 18.30 7.56
CA PRO A 67 -15.07 18.86 6.42
C PRO A 67 -15.26 20.39 6.53
N GLU A 68 -15.27 20.95 7.75
CA GLU A 68 -15.54 22.36 7.98
C GLU A 68 -14.33 23.27 7.78
N CYS A 69 -13.16 22.88 8.30
CA CYS A 69 -11.94 23.68 8.21
C CYS A 69 -10.83 23.02 7.38
N HIS A 70 -11.05 21.81 6.88
CA HIS A 70 -10.12 21.05 6.05
C HIS A 70 -8.76 20.74 6.70
N PHE A 71 -8.66 20.86 8.02
CA PHE A 71 -7.52 20.32 8.73
C PHE A 71 -7.46 18.81 8.50
N ALA A 72 -6.30 18.30 8.08
CA ALA A 72 -6.08 16.89 7.81
C ALA A 72 -4.79 16.41 8.49
N ASP A 73 -4.84 15.22 9.07
CA ASP A 73 -3.71 14.62 9.76
C ASP A 73 -3.85 13.09 9.87
N ALA A 74 -2.77 12.37 10.22
CA ALA A 74 -2.82 10.95 10.51
C ALA A 74 -3.85 10.67 11.62
N ALA A 75 -4.65 9.62 11.48
CA ALA A 75 -5.80 9.34 12.36
C ALA A 75 -5.48 9.41 13.88
N ASN A 76 -4.30 8.92 14.29
CA ASN A 76 -3.84 8.96 15.68
C ASN A 76 -3.58 10.39 16.17
N ASP A 77 -2.89 11.21 15.37
CA ASP A 77 -2.54 12.58 15.74
C ASP A 77 -3.75 13.51 15.65
N PHE A 78 -4.66 13.25 14.71
CA PHE A 78 -5.93 13.98 14.61
C PHE A 78 -6.81 13.74 15.85
N SER A 79 -6.89 12.48 16.31
CA SER A 79 -7.73 12.10 17.45
C SER A 79 -7.10 12.47 18.80
N LYS A 80 -5.77 12.58 18.87
CA LYS A 80 -5.02 12.88 20.09
C LYS A 80 -3.95 13.95 19.83
N PRO A 81 -4.36 15.17 19.46
CA PRO A 81 -3.42 16.23 19.05
C PRO A 81 -2.50 16.71 20.18
N LEU A 82 -2.84 16.43 21.44
CA LEU A 82 -2.10 16.89 22.60
C LEU A 82 -0.98 15.95 23.04
N ASP A 83 -0.94 14.72 22.52
CA ASP A 83 0.10 13.72 22.84
C ASP A 83 1.44 14.07 22.18
N ASN A 84 1.43 14.97 21.19
CA ASN A 84 2.62 15.42 20.45
C ASN A 84 2.71 16.96 20.45
N GLU A 85 3.79 17.52 21.01
CA GLU A 85 4.02 18.97 21.02
C GLU A 85 4.08 19.59 19.62
N PHE A 86 4.57 18.83 18.62
CA PHE A 86 4.58 19.28 17.23
C PHE A 86 3.16 19.48 16.69
N SER A 87 2.23 18.58 17.02
CA SER A 87 0.84 18.68 16.58
C SER A 87 0.16 19.96 17.09
N LYS A 88 0.40 20.35 18.35
CA LYS A 88 -0.11 21.61 18.91
C LYS A 88 0.38 22.83 18.12
N LEU A 89 1.65 22.82 17.73
CA LEU A 89 2.24 23.91 16.96
C LEU A 89 1.66 23.98 15.54
N VAL A 90 1.57 22.83 14.86
CA VAL A 90 0.99 22.72 13.50
C VAL A 90 -0.45 23.24 13.49
N ILE A 91 -1.27 22.86 14.48
CA ILE A 91 -2.66 23.34 14.60
C ILE A 91 -2.72 24.86 14.73
N ARG A 92 -1.92 25.45 15.63
CA ARG A 92 -1.89 26.91 15.84
C ARG A 92 -1.45 27.65 14.58
N GLN A 93 -0.52 27.08 13.82
CA GLN A 93 -0.03 27.68 12.59
C GLN A 93 -1.01 27.50 11.43
N PHE A 94 -1.71 26.36 11.37
CA PHE A 94 -2.79 26.14 10.42
C PHE A 94 -3.91 27.17 10.58
N GLN A 95 -4.35 27.43 11.83
CA GLN A 95 -5.34 28.46 12.14
C GLN A 95 -4.88 29.88 11.74
N LYS A 96 -3.58 30.10 11.58
CA LYS A 96 -2.94 31.37 11.21
C LYS A 96 -2.21 31.28 9.87
N MET A 97 -2.63 30.36 8.99
CA MET A 97 -1.90 30.08 7.76
C MET A 97 -1.83 31.32 6.87
N SER A 98 -0.71 31.50 6.17
CA SER A 98 -0.57 32.60 5.22
C SER A 98 -1.45 32.37 3.98
N PRO A 99 -1.81 33.43 3.22
CA PRO A 99 -2.59 33.28 1.99
C PRO A 99 -1.98 32.28 0.99
N LYS A 100 -0.64 32.24 0.89
CA LYS A 100 0.07 31.29 0.03
C LYS A 100 -0.21 29.83 0.41
N TRP A 101 -0.22 29.50 1.71
CA TRP A 101 -0.57 28.16 2.17
C TRP A 101 -2.04 27.86 1.98
N LYS A 102 -2.91 28.85 2.20
CA LYS A 102 -4.35 28.72 1.97
C LYS A 102 -4.65 28.35 0.51
N THR A 103 -4.03 29.00 -0.47
CA THR A 103 -4.20 28.65 -1.90
C THR A 103 -3.84 27.18 -2.19
N ARG A 104 -2.80 26.64 -1.54
CA ARG A 104 -2.41 25.22 -1.71
C ARG A 104 -3.45 24.28 -1.11
N VAL A 105 -3.95 24.62 0.08
CA VAL A 105 -4.99 23.86 0.78
C VAL A 105 -6.27 23.87 -0.04
N ASP A 106 -6.73 25.05 -0.47
CA ASP A 106 -7.95 25.24 -1.27
C ASP A 106 -7.89 24.46 -2.59
N PHE A 107 -6.72 24.42 -3.26
CA PHE A 107 -6.53 23.62 -4.47
C PHE A 107 -6.78 22.12 -4.21
N LEU A 108 -6.18 21.56 -3.15
CA LEU A 108 -6.30 20.13 -2.85
C LEU A 108 -7.71 19.74 -2.43
N ILE A 109 -8.40 20.61 -1.67
CA ILE A 109 -9.79 20.37 -1.22
C ILE A 109 -10.72 20.18 -2.41
N GLY A 110 -10.52 20.92 -3.50
CA GLY A 110 -11.31 20.79 -4.73
C GLY A 110 -11.22 19.42 -5.42
N HIS A 111 -10.31 18.55 -4.96
CA HIS A 111 -10.09 17.21 -5.50
C HIS A 111 -10.38 16.08 -4.51
N ILE A 112 -11.02 16.36 -3.38
CA ILE A 112 -11.36 15.34 -2.37
C ILE A 112 -12.87 15.08 -2.38
N ASP A 113 -13.27 13.87 -2.78
CA ASP A 113 -14.60 13.34 -2.49
C ASP A 113 -14.58 12.62 -1.14
N TYR A 114 -15.18 13.26 -0.14
CA TYR A 114 -15.25 12.75 1.23
C TYR A 114 -16.22 11.58 1.40
N GLU A 115 -17.20 11.43 0.51
CA GLU A 115 -18.17 10.34 0.56
C GLU A 115 -17.62 9.10 -0.16
N ASN A 116 -17.02 9.29 -1.33
CA ASN A 116 -16.46 8.23 -2.16
C ASN A 116 -14.95 8.40 -2.30
N LEU A 117 -14.22 7.98 -1.26
CA LEU A 117 -12.77 8.10 -1.22
C LEU A 117 -12.11 7.13 -2.22
N ASP A 118 -11.86 7.65 -3.42
CA ASP A 118 -11.09 6.98 -4.47
C ASP A 118 -9.59 7.27 -4.33
N PHE A 119 -8.79 6.75 -5.26
CA PHE A 119 -7.35 6.98 -5.29
C PHE A 119 -6.99 8.47 -5.34
N ARG A 120 -7.64 9.23 -6.23
CA ARG A 120 -7.34 10.66 -6.44
C ARG A 120 -7.63 11.45 -5.17
N SER A 121 -8.77 11.20 -4.52
CA SER A 121 -9.16 11.82 -3.26
C SER A 121 -8.21 11.44 -2.13
N ALA A 122 -7.80 10.17 -2.05
CA ALA A 122 -6.83 9.73 -1.05
C ALA A 122 -5.46 10.39 -1.26
N LEU A 123 -4.97 10.48 -2.49
CA LEU A 123 -3.71 11.16 -2.81
C LEU A 123 -3.78 12.64 -2.46
N ALA A 124 -4.85 13.35 -2.88
CA ALA A 124 -5.08 14.75 -2.54
C ALA A 124 -5.13 14.95 -1.01
N LEU A 125 -5.78 14.04 -0.28
CA LEU A 125 -5.87 14.07 1.17
C LEU A 125 -4.52 13.84 1.87
N HIS A 126 -3.67 12.94 1.36
CA HIS A 126 -2.31 12.73 1.86
C HIS A 126 -1.40 13.94 1.59
N LEU A 127 -1.49 14.53 0.39
CA LEU A 127 -0.80 15.77 0.04
C LEU A 127 -1.29 16.95 0.90
N LEU A 128 -2.58 16.98 1.26
CA LEU A 128 -3.16 18.00 2.12
C LEU A 128 -2.58 17.88 3.54
N ALA A 129 -2.60 16.69 4.13
CA ALA A 129 -1.97 16.45 5.42
C ALA A 129 -0.49 16.83 5.41
N LEU A 130 0.23 16.49 4.34
CA LEU A 130 1.64 16.82 4.17
C LEU A 130 1.86 18.34 4.07
N CYS A 131 1.05 19.06 3.29
CA CYS A 131 1.06 20.52 3.21
C CYS A 131 0.86 21.16 4.58
N ILE A 132 -0.11 20.66 5.35
CA ILE A 132 -0.42 21.16 6.70
C ILE A 132 0.79 20.97 7.63
N GLN A 133 1.43 19.79 7.63
CA GLN A 133 2.64 19.56 8.43
C GLN A 133 3.83 20.46 8.01
N ARG A 134 3.82 20.97 6.78
CA ARG A 134 4.86 21.84 6.22
C ARG A 134 4.63 23.32 6.45
N ILE A 135 3.48 23.73 7.01
CA ILE A 135 3.21 25.14 7.39
C ILE A 135 4.20 25.60 8.47
N SER A 136 4.63 24.70 9.34
CA SER A 136 5.59 24.99 10.40
C SER A 136 6.97 25.38 9.89
N MET A 137 7.64 26.24 10.65
CA MET A 137 9.04 26.59 10.40
C MET A 137 9.92 25.33 10.39
N PRO A 138 10.95 25.22 9.53
CA PRO A 138 11.72 23.99 9.34
C PRO A 138 12.28 23.36 10.62
N ASP A 139 12.69 24.17 11.61
CA ASP A 139 13.25 23.67 12.88
C ASP A 139 12.20 23.16 13.87
N SER A 140 10.92 23.48 13.64
CA SER A 140 9.81 23.06 14.49
C SER A 140 8.92 22.01 13.83
N GLN A 141 9.37 21.42 12.73
CA GLN A 141 8.66 20.36 12.04
C GLN A 141 8.94 18.98 12.66
N ASP A 142 7.89 18.16 12.76
CA ASP A 142 8.04 16.73 13.02
C ASP A 142 8.54 16.04 11.73
N ASN A 143 9.86 16.07 11.52
CA ASN A 143 10.49 15.47 10.33
C ASN A 143 10.18 13.97 10.20
N TYR A 144 10.00 13.25 11.31
CA TYR A 144 9.64 11.82 11.25
C TYR A 144 8.26 11.64 10.64
N LYS A 145 7.29 12.43 11.09
CA LYS A 145 5.93 12.39 10.58
C LYS A 145 5.84 12.80 9.11
N ILE A 146 6.55 13.87 8.73
CA ILE A 146 6.64 14.30 7.33
C ILE A 146 7.22 13.18 6.46
N GLY A 147 8.30 12.53 6.91
CA GLY A 147 8.87 11.38 6.22
C GLY A 147 7.88 10.22 6.05
N ARG A 148 7.08 9.93 7.09
CA ARG A 148 6.02 8.91 7.00
C ARG A 148 4.92 9.28 6.01
N LEU A 149 4.50 10.54 5.95
CA LEU A 149 3.48 10.99 5.00
C LEU A 149 3.98 10.89 3.55
N PHE A 150 5.23 11.31 3.28
CA PHE A 150 5.85 11.09 1.97
C PHE A 150 5.94 9.61 1.60
N LEU A 151 6.32 8.74 2.54
CA LEU A 151 6.38 7.30 2.31
C LEU A 151 5.00 6.71 1.98
N ARG A 152 3.94 7.22 2.62
CA ARG A 152 2.55 6.83 2.29
C ARG A 152 2.14 7.29 0.89
N VAL A 153 2.54 8.49 0.48
CA VAL A 153 2.33 8.97 -0.89
C VAL A 153 3.05 8.07 -1.90
N ALA A 154 4.28 7.62 -1.60
CA ALA A 154 4.98 6.66 -2.44
C ALA A 154 4.19 5.35 -2.59
N TRP A 155 3.65 4.81 -1.50
CA TRP A 155 2.83 3.59 -1.55
C TRP A 155 1.57 3.77 -2.40
N LEU A 156 0.91 4.91 -2.30
CA LEU A 156 -0.22 5.22 -3.19
C LEU A 156 0.22 5.20 -4.66
N TYR A 157 1.34 5.83 -5.02
CA TYR A 157 1.83 5.75 -6.41
C TYR A 157 2.12 4.31 -6.86
N ARG A 158 2.68 3.48 -5.97
CA ARG A 158 2.93 2.06 -6.24
C ARG A 158 1.63 1.29 -6.50
N GLU A 159 0.60 1.53 -5.68
CA GLU A 159 -0.73 0.93 -5.84
C GLU A 159 -1.39 1.34 -7.15
N ALA A 160 -1.29 2.62 -7.53
CA ALA A 160 -1.79 3.09 -8.82
C ALA A 160 -1.07 2.47 -10.01
N ALA A 161 0.26 2.30 -9.92
CA ALA A 161 1.03 1.62 -10.96
C ALA A 161 0.66 0.14 -11.08
N ALA A 162 0.44 -0.55 -9.95
CA ALA A 162 -0.01 -1.94 -9.93
C ALA A 162 -1.43 -2.09 -10.51
N ALA A 163 -2.34 -1.16 -10.21
CA ALA A 163 -3.70 -1.14 -10.77
C ALA A 163 -3.71 -0.84 -12.28
N ALA A 164 -2.74 -0.06 -12.79
CA ALA A 164 -2.56 0.22 -14.22
C ALA A 164 -2.13 -1.02 -15.02
N HIS A 165 -1.36 -1.90 -14.36
CA HIS A 165 -0.80 -3.11 -14.94
C HIS A 165 -1.26 -4.32 -14.14
N PRO A 166 -2.58 -4.66 -14.18
CA PRO A 166 -3.06 -5.86 -13.52
C PRO A 166 -2.24 -7.04 -14.05
N ALA A 167 -1.56 -7.74 -13.14
CA ALA A 167 -0.70 -8.85 -13.49
C ALA A 167 -1.44 -9.82 -14.42
N ALA A 168 -0.70 -10.43 -15.36
CA ALA A 168 -1.21 -11.34 -16.37
C ALA A 168 -2.24 -12.34 -15.79
N PRO A 169 -3.29 -12.70 -16.56
CA PRO A 169 -4.54 -13.24 -16.06
C PRO A 169 -4.36 -14.57 -15.32
N GLY A 170 -4.32 -14.48 -13.99
CA GLY A 170 -4.32 -15.62 -13.07
C GLY A 170 -5.17 -15.38 -11.81
N SER A 171 -5.58 -14.15 -11.53
CA SER A 171 -6.53 -13.80 -10.47
C SER A 171 -7.88 -13.43 -11.07
N SER A 172 -8.88 -14.25 -10.73
CA SER A 172 -10.27 -14.24 -11.19
C SER A 172 -11.06 -13.01 -10.72
N GLU A 173 -10.69 -11.81 -11.14
CA GLU A 173 -11.59 -10.66 -11.08
C GLU A 173 -12.24 -10.47 -12.45
N ILE A 174 -13.46 -10.98 -12.58
CA ILE A 174 -14.32 -10.70 -13.72
C ILE A 174 -14.60 -9.19 -13.69
N ARG A 175 -13.94 -8.43 -14.57
CA ARG A 175 -14.12 -6.98 -14.73
C ARG A 175 -15.62 -6.61 -14.73
N PRO A 176 -16.03 -5.47 -14.16
CA PRO A 176 -17.45 -5.05 -14.13
C PRO A 176 -18.15 -5.08 -15.50
N ALA A 177 -17.43 -4.77 -16.58
CA ALA A 177 -17.94 -4.89 -17.94
C ALA A 177 -18.17 -6.35 -18.38
N ALA A 178 -17.29 -7.26 -17.97
CA ALA A 178 -17.46 -8.70 -18.20
C ALA A 178 -18.57 -9.28 -17.31
N ARG A 179 -18.75 -8.76 -16.08
CA ARG A 179 -19.87 -9.11 -15.20
C ARG A 179 -21.20 -8.68 -15.79
N LYS A 180 -21.30 -7.44 -16.28
CA LYS A 180 -22.51 -6.94 -16.97
C LYS A 180 -22.83 -7.78 -18.21
N SER A 181 -21.83 -8.07 -19.04
CA SER A 181 -22.01 -8.92 -20.22
C SER A 181 -22.43 -10.36 -19.84
N ALA A 182 -21.91 -10.92 -18.76
CA ALA A 182 -22.30 -12.23 -18.26
C ALA A 182 -23.74 -12.25 -17.70
N ILE A 183 -24.16 -11.19 -17.00
CA ILE A 183 -25.54 -11.02 -16.54
C ILE A 183 -26.48 -10.90 -17.73
N GLU A 184 -26.15 -10.08 -18.73
CA GLU A 184 -26.94 -9.93 -19.96
C GLU A 184 -27.03 -11.25 -20.76
N GLN A 185 -25.95 -12.01 -20.86
CA GLN A 185 -25.98 -13.34 -21.51
C GLN A 185 -26.82 -14.35 -20.72
N THR A 186 -26.77 -14.29 -19.39
CA THR A 186 -27.58 -15.18 -18.53
C THR A 186 -29.06 -14.82 -18.64
N ALA A 187 -29.40 -13.54 -18.63
CA ALA A 187 -30.77 -13.06 -18.86
C ALA A 187 -31.33 -13.54 -20.20
N ARG A 188 -30.56 -13.42 -21.30
CA ARG A 188 -30.97 -13.94 -22.62
C ARG A 188 -31.26 -15.43 -22.62
N ARG A 189 -30.39 -16.24 -21.98
CA ARG A 189 -30.61 -17.69 -21.87
C ARG A 189 -31.85 -18.04 -21.06
N ILE A 190 -32.15 -17.25 -20.03
CA ILE A 190 -33.38 -17.41 -19.24
C ILE A 190 -34.61 -17.10 -20.10
N ASP A 191 -34.56 -16.05 -20.93
CA ASP A 191 -35.65 -15.74 -21.85
C ASP A 191 -35.83 -16.82 -22.93
N GLU A 192 -34.74 -17.31 -23.52
CA GLU A 192 -34.76 -18.43 -24.47
C GLU A 192 -35.39 -19.70 -23.86
N PHE A 193 -35.02 -20.02 -22.62
CA PHE A 193 -35.60 -21.17 -21.91
C PHE A 193 -37.07 -20.95 -21.54
N GLY A 194 -37.45 -19.71 -21.21
CA GLY A 194 -38.85 -19.33 -20.99
C GLY A 194 -39.70 -19.57 -22.24
N GLN A 195 -39.21 -19.19 -23.42
CA GLN A 195 -39.91 -19.42 -24.68
C GLN A 195 -40.14 -20.91 -24.95
N VAL A 196 -39.12 -21.75 -24.72
CA VAL A 196 -39.24 -23.22 -24.88
C VAL A 196 -40.29 -23.79 -23.92
N LEU A 197 -40.39 -23.26 -22.70
CA LEU A 197 -41.41 -23.69 -21.74
C LEU A 197 -42.82 -23.26 -22.15
N GLU A 198 -42.99 -22.06 -22.71
CA GLU A 198 -44.27 -21.58 -23.25
C GLU A 198 -44.73 -22.47 -24.41
N ASP A 199 -43.84 -22.71 -25.38
CA ASP A 199 -44.13 -23.58 -26.53
C ASP A 199 -44.51 -25.00 -26.08
N ALA A 200 -43.84 -25.54 -25.07
CA ALA A 200 -44.17 -26.85 -24.50
C ALA A 200 -45.52 -26.86 -23.78
N MET A 201 -45.87 -25.77 -23.07
CA MET A 201 -47.17 -25.62 -22.41
C MET A 201 -48.31 -25.50 -23.43
N ASP A 202 -48.11 -24.77 -24.53
CA ASP A 202 -49.11 -24.62 -25.59
C ASP A 202 -49.33 -25.95 -26.33
N ALA A 203 -48.25 -26.68 -26.63
CA ALA A 203 -48.34 -28.03 -27.19
C ALA A 203 -49.09 -28.98 -26.24
N TRP A 204 -48.82 -28.87 -24.93
CA TRP A 204 -49.52 -29.67 -23.92
C TRP A 204 -51.01 -29.32 -23.82
N GLN A 205 -51.37 -28.03 -23.83
CA GLN A 205 -52.78 -27.60 -23.82
C GLN A 205 -53.53 -28.08 -25.06
N THR A 206 -52.86 -28.08 -26.22
CA THR A 206 -53.43 -28.61 -27.46
C THR A 206 -53.71 -30.11 -27.32
N LEU A 207 -52.74 -30.88 -26.79
CA LEU A 207 -52.92 -32.31 -26.53
C LEU A 207 -54.05 -32.58 -25.53
N ASP A 208 -54.15 -31.79 -24.46
CA ASP A 208 -55.20 -31.88 -23.45
C ASP A 208 -56.59 -31.63 -24.07
N GLN A 209 -56.72 -30.61 -24.93
CA GLN A 209 -57.95 -30.34 -25.68
C GLN A 209 -58.32 -31.47 -26.65
N GLU A 210 -57.34 -32.06 -27.34
CA GLU A 210 -57.58 -33.21 -28.22
C GLU A 210 -58.03 -34.45 -27.44
N LEU A 211 -57.45 -34.71 -26.27
CA LEU A 211 -57.83 -35.81 -25.40
C LEU A 211 -59.24 -35.60 -24.83
N ALA A 212 -59.55 -34.40 -24.36
CA ALA A 212 -60.89 -34.04 -23.88
C ALA A 212 -61.94 -34.19 -25.00
N GLY A 213 -61.65 -33.73 -26.21
CA GLY A 213 -62.54 -33.88 -27.37
C GLY A 213 -62.75 -35.33 -27.81
N ARG A 214 -61.77 -36.22 -27.58
CA ARG A 214 -61.95 -37.68 -27.82
C ARG A 214 -62.82 -38.33 -26.76
N ALA A 215 -62.69 -37.91 -25.50
CA ALA A 215 -63.52 -38.42 -24.40
C ALA A 215 -65.00 -38.10 -24.62
N ASP A 216 -65.33 -36.89 -25.08
CA ASP A 216 -66.73 -36.49 -25.36
C ASP A 216 -67.38 -37.28 -26.53
N ASN A 217 -66.59 -37.79 -27.47
CA ASN A 217 -67.10 -38.50 -28.65
C ASN A 217 -67.28 -40.02 -28.44
N ASN A 218 -66.71 -40.61 -27.39
CA ASN A 218 -66.84 -42.03 -27.07
C ASN A 218 -67.77 -42.21 -25.87
N ALA A 219 -69.08 -42.29 -26.15
CA ALA A 219 -70.13 -42.33 -25.14
C ALA A 219 -70.16 -43.61 -24.26
N GLU A 220 -70.36 -43.34 -22.97
CA GLU A 220 -71.05 -44.06 -21.90
C GLU A 220 -70.40 -45.24 -21.13
N ASP A 221 -69.51 -46.08 -21.67
CA ASP A 221 -69.00 -47.24 -20.88
C ASP A 221 -67.47 -47.38 -20.74
N VAL A 222 -66.65 -46.64 -21.51
CA VAL A 222 -65.16 -46.68 -21.43
C VAL A 222 -64.57 -45.39 -20.83
N ALA A 223 -65.34 -44.29 -20.84
CA ALA A 223 -64.85 -42.95 -20.50
C ALA A 223 -64.50 -42.77 -19.01
N GLU A 224 -65.24 -43.38 -18.09
CA GLU A 224 -65.03 -43.15 -16.65
C GLU A 224 -63.73 -43.80 -16.13
N GLN A 225 -63.33 -44.93 -16.70
CA GLN A 225 -62.14 -45.67 -16.26
C GLN A 225 -60.84 -45.16 -16.91
N GLU A 226 -60.91 -44.64 -18.13
CA GLU A 226 -59.76 -44.03 -18.80
C GLU A 226 -59.54 -42.56 -18.37
N ALA A 227 -60.59 -41.79 -18.07
CA ALA A 227 -60.46 -40.39 -17.63
C ALA A 227 -59.63 -40.25 -16.34
N ASP A 228 -59.87 -41.12 -15.34
CA ASP A 228 -59.10 -41.12 -14.09
C ASP A 228 -57.63 -41.54 -14.30
N SER A 229 -57.34 -42.36 -15.32
CA SER A 229 -55.98 -42.82 -15.61
C SER A 229 -55.08 -41.72 -16.17
N TYR A 230 -55.65 -40.69 -16.81
CA TYR A 230 -54.89 -39.61 -17.44
C TYR A 230 -54.88 -38.31 -16.63
N ASP A 231 -55.90 -38.06 -15.80
CA ASP A 231 -56.01 -36.80 -15.04
C ASP A 231 -54.88 -36.62 -14.00
N VAL A 232 -54.45 -37.71 -13.35
CA VAL A 232 -53.37 -37.63 -12.34
C VAL A 232 -52.02 -37.23 -12.97
N PRO A 233 -51.50 -37.92 -14.02
CA PRO A 233 -50.28 -37.49 -14.70
C PRO A 233 -50.36 -36.08 -15.30
N LEU A 234 -51.51 -35.70 -15.86
CA LEU A 234 -51.71 -34.36 -16.44
C LEU A 234 -51.62 -33.27 -15.38
N ARG A 235 -52.22 -33.50 -14.21
CA ARG A 235 -52.14 -32.58 -13.07
C ARG A 235 -50.73 -32.45 -12.52
N GLU A 236 -49.99 -33.55 -12.40
CA GLU A 236 -48.58 -33.54 -11.97
C GLU A 236 -47.70 -32.79 -12.96
N MET A 237 -47.90 -33.00 -14.26
CA MET A 237 -47.14 -32.30 -15.30
C MET A 237 -47.44 -30.79 -15.31
N ARG A 238 -48.71 -30.39 -15.17
CA ARG A 238 -49.10 -28.97 -15.04
C ARG A 238 -48.50 -28.33 -13.79
N GLN A 239 -48.48 -29.03 -12.66
CA GLN A 239 -47.82 -28.56 -11.44
C GLN A 239 -46.30 -28.40 -11.65
N ALA A 240 -45.66 -29.34 -12.35
CA ALA A 240 -44.24 -29.25 -12.67
C ALA A 240 -43.91 -28.03 -13.55
N PHE A 241 -44.69 -27.77 -14.62
CA PHE A 241 -44.52 -26.58 -15.44
C PHE A 241 -44.72 -25.29 -14.63
N THR A 242 -45.77 -25.23 -13.82
CA THR A 242 -46.04 -24.07 -12.96
C THR A 242 -44.88 -23.79 -12.00
N ALA A 243 -44.28 -24.84 -11.42
CA ALA A 243 -43.12 -24.72 -10.55
C ALA A 243 -41.87 -24.23 -11.31
N GLN A 244 -41.66 -24.68 -12.55
CA GLN A 244 -40.53 -24.23 -13.38
C GLN A 244 -40.67 -22.77 -13.81
N PHE A 245 -41.86 -22.32 -14.22
CA PHE A 245 -42.11 -20.90 -14.50
C PHE A 245 -41.88 -20.02 -13.26
N ALA A 246 -42.35 -20.45 -12.09
CA ALA A 246 -42.10 -19.72 -10.85
C ALA A 246 -40.59 -19.64 -10.49
N ALA A 247 -39.80 -20.66 -10.81
CA ALA A 247 -38.35 -20.64 -10.64
C ALA A 247 -37.66 -19.71 -11.65
N LEU A 248 -38.12 -19.70 -12.90
CA LEU A 248 -37.65 -18.82 -13.96
C LEU A 248 -37.85 -17.34 -13.58
N GLU A 249 -39.05 -16.98 -13.13
CA GLU A 249 -39.38 -15.62 -12.70
C GLU A 249 -38.52 -15.14 -11.53
N ARG A 250 -38.21 -16.05 -10.58
CA ARG A 250 -37.26 -15.74 -9.49
C ARG A 250 -35.86 -15.46 -10.02
N LEU A 251 -35.39 -16.25 -10.99
CA LEU A 251 -34.08 -16.05 -11.64
C LEU A 251 -34.03 -14.72 -12.41
N LYS A 252 -35.09 -14.37 -13.14
CA LYS A 252 -35.22 -13.06 -13.81
C LYS A 252 -35.17 -11.93 -12.80
N ALA A 253 -35.93 -12.02 -11.70
CA ALA A 253 -35.94 -11.02 -10.64
C ALA A 253 -34.56 -10.85 -9.99
N LEU A 254 -33.80 -11.93 -9.78
CA LEU A 254 -32.43 -11.87 -9.26
C LEU A 254 -31.46 -11.20 -10.24
N CYS A 255 -31.55 -11.52 -11.53
CA CYS A 255 -30.73 -10.89 -12.56
C CYS A 255 -31.03 -9.38 -12.68
N GLN A 256 -32.32 -9.02 -12.62
CA GLN A 256 -32.76 -7.63 -12.63
C GLN A 256 -32.30 -6.89 -11.37
N GLN A 257 -32.42 -7.51 -10.20
CA GLN A 257 -31.94 -6.93 -8.93
C GLN A 257 -30.42 -6.73 -8.93
N GLU A 258 -29.64 -7.63 -9.55
CA GLU A 258 -28.19 -7.46 -9.74
C GLU A 258 -27.86 -6.37 -10.77
N ALA A 259 -28.64 -6.25 -11.84
CA ALA A 259 -28.47 -5.23 -12.87
C ALA A 259 -28.82 -3.82 -12.37
N ASP A 260 -29.87 -3.72 -11.56
CA ASP A 260 -30.37 -2.48 -10.96
C ASP A 260 -29.70 -2.16 -9.61
N ALA A 261 -28.97 -3.12 -9.02
CA ALA A 261 -28.16 -2.85 -7.86
C ALA A 261 -27.24 -1.68 -8.23
N PRO A 262 -27.29 -0.54 -7.50
CA PRO A 262 -26.36 0.54 -7.74
C PRO A 262 -25.00 -0.10 -7.69
N ALA A 263 -24.24 0.01 -8.78
CA ALA A 263 -22.88 -0.49 -8.82
C ALA A 263 -22.26 0.00 -7.51
N VAL A 264 -22.01 -0.93 -6.58
CA VAL A 264 -21.22 -0.62 -5.41
C VAL A 264 -19.89 -0.37 -6.06
N SER A 265 -19.65 0.89 -6.40
CA SER A 265 -18.47 1.33 -7.08
C SER A 265 -17.40 1.08 -6.05
N GLU A 266 -16.81 -0.10 -6.11
CA GLU A 266 -15.55 -0.36 -5.45
C GLU A 266 -14.68 0.82 -5.85
N PRO A 267 -14.04 1.51 -4.89
CA PRO A 267 -13.14 2.60 -5.19
C PRO A 267 -12.03 2.05 -6.06
N THR A 268 -12.29 2.05 -7.38
CA THR A 268 -11.44 1.43 -8.36
C THR A 268 -10.34 2.43 -8.58
N ILE A 269 -9.11 2.00 -8.35
CA ILE A 269 -7.94 2.82 -8.65
C ILE A 269 -7.87 2.91 -10.18
N VAL A 270 -8.52 3.93 -10.75
CA VAL A 270 -8.47 4.17 -12.20
C VAL A 270 -7.12 4.81 -12.51
N ALA A 271 -6.20 3.99 -12.98
CA ALA A 271 -4.89 4.42 -13.45
C ALA A 271 -5.04 5.52 -14.52
N GLY A 272 -4.48 6.70 -14.27
CA GLY A 272 -4.53 7.84 -15.18
C GLY A 272 -5.33 9.06 -14.68
N SER A 273 -6.05 8.96 -13.55
CA SER A 273 -6.90 10.08 -13.10
C SER A 273 -6.19 11.12 -12.23
N TYR A 274 -4.91 10.90 -11.86
CA TYR A 274 -4.22 11.75 -10.87
C TYR A 274 -3.08 12.61 -11.44
N GLN A 275 -2.61 12.39 -12.69
CA GLN A 275 -1.55 13.23 -13.26
C GLN A 275 -1.94 14.71 -13.28
N ASP A 276 -3.16 15.04 -13.73
CA ASP A 276 -3.67 16.42 -13.76
C ASP A 276 -3.67 17.08 -12.37
N LEU A 277 -3.95 16.30 -11.31
CA LEU A 277 -3.88 16.79 -9.92
C LEU A 277 -2.45 17.24 -9.58
N ILE A 278 -1.46 16.41 -9.91
CA ILE A 278 -0.05 16.68 -9.64
C ILE A 278 0.47 17.83 -10.49
N GLU A 279 0.19 17.82 -11.81
CA GLU A 279 0.58 18.87 -12.74
C GLU A 279 -0.02 20.23 -12.35
N GLY A 280 -1.28 20.26 -11.92
CA GLY A 280 -1.92 21.48 -11.41
C GLY A 280 -1.36 21.95 -10.06
N PHE A 281 -0.89 21.02 -9.22
CA PHE A 281 -0.42 21.36 -7.87
C PHE A 281 1.06 21.75 -7.80
N GLN A 282 1.90 21.17 -8.65
CA GLN A 282 3.35 21.38 -8.65
C GLN A 282 3.77 22.85 -8.78
N PRO A 283 3.12 23.70 -9.61
CA PRO A 283 3.40 25.14 -9.64
C PRO A 283 3.11 25.87 -8.32
N LEU A 284 2.13 25.39 -7.55
CA LEU A 284 1.78 25.95 -6.24
C LEU A 284 2.76 25.49 -5.15
N TRP A 285 3.28 24.28 -5.27
CA TRP A 285 4.21 23.68 -4.33
C TRP A 285 5.26 22.79 -5.01
N SER A 286 6.45 23.35 -5.21
CA SER A 286 7.57 22.71 -5.90
C SER A 286 8.17 21.48 -5.20
N GLU A 287 7.81 21.21 -3.93
CA GLU A 287 8.22 20.00 -3.22
C GLU A 287 7.20 18.85 -3.36
N THR A 288 6.14 19.04 -4.15
CA THR A 288 5.16 17.99 -4.42
C THR A 288 5.86 16.87 -5.19
N PRO A 289 5.86 15.62 -4.68
CA PRO A 289 6.46 14.51 -5.39
C PRO A 289 5.53 14.08 -6.52
N ALA A 290 6.04 14.05 -7.75
CA ALA A 290 5.27 13.62 -8.92
C ALA A 290 5.31 12.11 -9.16
N THR A 291 6.27 11.42 -8.55
CA THR A 291 6.51 9.99 -8.73
C THR A 291 6.72 9.27 -7.40
N GLU A 292 6.62 7.94 -7.42
CA GLU A 292 6.98 7.09 -6.27
C GLU A 292 8.42 7.36 -5.81
N GLN A 293 9.36 7.44 -6.76
CA GLN A 293 10.77 7.65 -6.47
C GLN A 293 11.02 9.00 -5.78
N GLU A 294 10.42 10.09 -6.28
CA GLU A 294 10.53 11.41 -5.65
C GLU A 294 9.94 11.44 -4.23
N ALA A 295 8.81 10.75 -4.02
CA ALA A 295 8.17 10.61 -2.72
C ALA A 295 9.06 9.82 -1.75
N MET A 296 9.66 8.70 -2.19
CA MET A 296 10.60 7.90 -1.39
C MET A 296 11.89 8.67 -1.08
N GLN A 297 12.46 9.40 -2.04
CA GLN A 297 13.64 10.26 -1.82
C GLN A 297 13.34 11.34 -0.77
N SER A 298 12.17 11.97 -0.87
CA SER A 298 11.71 12.95 0.12
C SER A 298 11.54 12.30 1.50
N ALA A 299 10.90 11.13 1.58
CA ALA A 299 10.76 10.38 2.82
C ALA A 299 12.12 10.08 3.47
N ALA A 300 13.07 9.54 2.70
CA ALA A 300 14.44 9.24 3.15
C ALA A 300 15.15 10.50 3.66
N ALA A 301 15.03 11.63 2.96
CA ALA A 301 15.63 12.89 3.36
C ALA A 301 15.08 13.40 4.72
N TYR A 302 13.77 13.30 4.95
CA TYR A 302 13.16 13.68 6.22
C TYR A 302 13.51 12.72 7.36
N PHE A 303 13.47 11.41 7.12
CA PHE A 303 13.93 10.43 8.11
C PHE A 303 15.40 10.62 8.49
N ARG A 304 16.26 10.98 7.54
CA ARG A 304 17.66 11.32 7.82
C ARG A 304 17.80 12.53 8.73
N LYS A 305 16.98 13.57 8.55
CA LYS A 305 16.96 14.75 9.46
C LYS A 305 16.54 14.35 10.88
N THR A 306 15.60 13.42 11.00
CA THR A 306 15.10 12.92 12.29
C THR A 306 16.17 12.20 13.10
N LEU A 307 16.98 11.34 12.46
CA LEU A 307 17.94 10.45 13.14
C LEU A 307 18.89 11.14 14.12
N TRP A 308 19.22 12.41 13.88
CA TRP A 308 20.20 13.17 14.66
C TRP A 308 19.59 14.17 15.63
N LYS A 309 18.36 14.64 15.36
CA LYS A 309 17.72 15.72 16.13
C LYS A 309 16.69 15.22 17.13
N ASP A 310 16.14 14.03 16.91
CA ASP A 310 14.93 13.59 17.61
C ASP A 310 15.21 12.58 18.74
N VAL A 311 14.80 12.97 19.95
CA VAL A 311 14.93 12.22 21.20
C VAL A 311 14.26 10.84 21.12
N ARG A 312 13.22 10.67 20.29
CA ARG A 312 12.52 9.38 20.07
C ARG A 312 13.47 8.29 19.53
N PHE A 313 14.59 8.69 18.90
CA PHE A 313 15.58 7.80 18.31
C PHE A 313 16.89 7.73 19.11
N ASN A 314 16.79 7.95 20.43
CA ASN A 314 17.91 7.78 21.35
C ASN A 314 18.27 6.31 21.61
N SER A 315 17.34 5.37 21.40
CA SER A 315 17.64 3.95 21.55
C SER A 315 18.37 3.41 20.31
N ALA A 316 19.37 2.56 20.51
CA ALA A 316 20.11 1.94 19.41
C ALA A 316 19.19 1.14 18.47
N GLN A 317 18.18 0.46 19.02
CA GLN A 317 17.23 -0.33 18.22
C GLN A 317 16.33 0.54 17.34
N THR A 318 15.72 1.60 17.90
CA THR A 318 14.84 2.49 17.11
C THR A 318 15.63 3.23 16.04
N ARG A 319 16.87 3.63 16.35
CA ARG A 319 17.79 4.23 15.38
C ARG A 319 18.18 3.25 14.27
N TYR A 320 18.52 2.01 14.63
CA TYR A 320 18.83 0.95 13.68
C TYR A 320 17.65 0.71 12.72
N ASN A 321 16.43 0.53 13.25
CA ASN A 321 15.23 0.30 12.44
C ASN A 321 14.99 1.44 11.44
N LEU A 322 15.17 2.69 11.88
CA LEU A 322 14.98 3.85 11.00
C LEU A 322 16.10 3.97 9.95
N ILE A 323 17.35 3.66 10.28
CA ILE A 323 18.45 3.66 9.29
C ILE A 323 18.28 2.53 8.29
N SER A 324 17.86 1.34 8.74
CA SER A 324 17.54 0.22 7.85
C SER A 324 16.46 0.62 6.85
N LEU A 325 15.39 1.28 7.31
CA LEU A 325 14.36 1.83 6.43
C LEU A 325 14.93 2.86 5.45
N VAL A 326 15.69 3.85 5.92
CA VAL A 326 16.28 4.89 5.05
C VAL A 326 17.22 4.29 4.01
N THR A 327 18.01 3.29 4.38
CA THR A 327 18.91 2.58 3.47
C THR A 327 18.12 1.86 2.39
N ASP A 328 17.07 1.14 2.76
CA ASP A 328 16.19 0.46 1.81
C ASP A 328 15.54 1.43 0.83
N LEU A 329 15.04 2.57 1.31
CA LEU A 329 14.50 3.63 0.46
C LEU A 329 15.54 4.18 -0.52
N TYR A 330 16.79 4.41 -0.07
CA TYR A 330 17.86 4.84 -0.96
C TYR A 330 18.19 3.80 -2.03
N VAL A 331 18.23 2.51 -1.67
CA VAL A 331 18.47 1.42 -2.63
C VAL A 331 17.36 1.36 -3.67
N ARG A 332 16.09 1.44 -3.27
CA ARG A 332 14.93 1.48 -4.19
C ARG A 332 14.95 2.70 -5.12
N CYS A 333 15.46 3.82 -4.63
CA CYS A 333 15.65 5.03 -5.42
C CYS A 333 16.91 5.01 -6.30
N ASN A 334 17.65 3.90 -6.34
CA ASN A 334 18.95 3.75 -7.00
C ASN A 334 20.01 4.77 -6.54
N ASP A 335 19.89 5.30 -5.32
CA ASP A 335 20.87 6.17 -4.68
C ASP A 335 21.77 5.34 -3.75
N LEU A 336 22.53 4.44 -4.37
CA LEU A 336 23.40 3.49 -3.67
C LEU A 336 24.50 4.19 -2.85
N ASP A 337 24.95 5.37 -3.28
CA ASP A 337 25.97 6.15 -2.59
C ASP A 337 25.44 6.70 -1.26
N SER A 338 24.21 7.22 -1.24
CA SER A 338 23.57 7.66 0.02
C SER A 338 23.25 6.46 0.92
N ALA A 339 22.77 5.34 0.38
CA ALA A 339 22.55 4.11 1.14
C ALA A 339 23.85 3.67 1.85
N TYR A 340 24.96 3.66 1.10
CA TYR A 340 26.26 3.29 1.62
C TYR A 340 26.75 4.23 2.73
N LYS A 341 26.67 5.55 2.52
CA LYS A 341 27.06 6.56 3.52
C LYS A 341 26.27 6.42 4.81
N MET A 342 24.97 6.12 4.72
CA MET A 342 24.12 5.87 5.88
C MET A 342 24.57 4.64 6.68
N LEU A 343 24.85 3.53 6.00
CA LEU A 343 25.33 2.29 6.63
C LEU A 343 26.72 2.46 7.26
N ALA A 344 27.64 3.17 6.60
CA ALA A 344 28.96 3.47 7.13
C ALA A 344 28.89 4.28 8.44
N SER A 345 28.00 5.28 8.48
CA SER A 345 27.75 6.08 9.69
C SER A 345 27.18 5.24 10.84
N LEU A 346 26.21 4.36 10.54
CA LEU A 346 25.63 3.45 11.53
C LEU A 346 26.66 2.45 12.08
N TYR A 347 27.47 1.86 11.20
CA TYR A 347 28.52 0.92 11.59
C TYR A 347 29.50 1.57 12.57
N LYS A 348 29.95 2.80 12.27
CA LYS A 348 30.81 3.59 13.15
C LYS A 348 30.11 3.88 14.48
N SER A 349 28.87 4.38 14.45
CA SER A 349 28.10 4.71 15.66
C SER A 349 27.90 3.50 16.58
N ASN A 350 27.61 2.31 16.03
CA ASN A 350 27.45 1.09 16.82
C ASN A 350 28.79 0.60 17.40
N THR A 351 29.88 0.70 16.64
CA THR A 351 31.23 0.36 17.12
C THR A 351 31.63 1.27 18.28
N ASP A 352 31.41 2.57 18.15
CA ASP A 352 31.70 3.55 19.19
C ASP A 352 30.83 3.33 20.44
N ALA A 353 29.54 3.00 20.26
CA ALA A 353 28.64 2.68 21.37
C ALA A 353 29.08 1.42 22.13
N ILE A 354 29.48 0.34 21.43
CA ILE A 354 30.00 -0.88 22.06
C ILE A 354 31.23 -0.56 22.91
N ARG A 355 32.20 0.18 22.35
CA ARG A 355 33.41 0.59 23.09
C ARG A 355 33.08 1.42 24.33
N GLN A 356 32.13 2.35 24.22
CA GLN A 356 31.67 3.15 25.37
C GLN A 356 31.02 2.28 26.45
N TYR A 357 30.21 1.30 26.07
CA TYR A 357 29.58 0.38 27.02
C TYR A 357 30.58 -0.58 27.68
N GLU A 358 31.58 -1.05 26.94
CA GLU A 358 32.66 -1.88 27.46
C GLU A 358 33.51 -1.09 28.47
N HIS A 359 33.88 0.15 28.13
CA HIS A 359 34.59 1.03 29.07
C HIS A 359 33.77 1.29 30.36
N GLY A 360 32.45 1.49 30.24
CA GLY A 360 31.56 1.63 31.40
C GLY A 360 31.40 0.37 32.25
N LEU A 361 31.75 -0.82 31.74
CA LEU A 361 31.80 -2.05 32.54
C LEU A 361 33.07 -2.10 33.40
N GLU A 362 34.18 -1.60 32.85
CA GLU A 362 35.50 -1.55 33.51
C GLU A 362 35.56 -0.43 34.56
N ASP A 363 34.87 0.67 34.32
CA ASP A 363 34.81 1.82 35.22
C ASP A 363 34.16 1.45 36.56
N LYS A 364 34.91 1.66 37.65
CA LYS A 364 34.50 1.37 39.02
C LYS A 364 33.43 2.34 39.53
N GLU A 365 33.35 3.55 38.99
CA GLU A 365 32.40 4.59 39.40
C GLU A 365 30.99 4.39 38.80
N THR A 366 30.88 3.53 37.79
CA THR A 366 29.59 3.21 37.18
C THR A 366 28.65 2.49 38.17
N SER A 367 27.43 3.03 38.33
CA SER A 367 26.44 2.50 39.27
C SER A 367 26.10 1.02 39.01
N ALA A 368 25.84 0.27 40.08
CA ALA A 368 25.56 -1.17 40.00
C ALA A 368 24.35 -1.49 39.09
N GLU A 369 23.31 -0.64 39.12
CA GLU A 369 22.14 -0.79 38.23
C GLU A 369 22.51 -0.59 36.76
N ARG A 370 23.31 0.44 36.44
CA ARG A 370 23.79 0.67 35.08
C ARG A 370 24.67 -0.48 34.62
N ARG A 371 25.60 -0.96 35.46
CA ARG A 371 26.47 -2.10 35.17
C ARG A 371 25.67 -3.36 34.84
N LYS A 372 24.53 -3.60 35.51
CA LYS A 372 23.61 -4.71 35.21
C LYS A 372 22.93 -4.57 33.83
N ARG A 373 22.70 -3.36 33.34
CA ARG A 373 22.05 -3.10 32.03
C ARG A 373 23.02 -3.13 30.85
N LEU A 374 24.30 -2.80 31.05
CA LEU A 374 25.32 -2.69 30.00
C LEU A 374 25.49 -3.96 29.14
N PRO A 375 25.52 -5.19 29.69
CA PRO A 375 25.65 -6.39 28.86
C PRO A 375 24.51 -6.55 27.83
N GLY A 376 23.28 -6.21 28.23
CA GLY A 376 22.12 -6.24 27.32
C GLY A 376 22.19 -5.16 26.24
N LEU A 377 22.78 -4.00 26.52
CA LEU A 377 23.03 -2.95 25.53
C LEU A 377 24.12 -3.36 24.54
N ILE A 378 25.23 -3.90 25.02
CA ILE A 378 26.33 -4.43 24.19
C ILE A 378 25.80 -5.50 23.24
N LYS A 379 25.02 -6.47 23.75
CA LYS A 379 24.42 -7.51 22.93
C LYS A 379 23.57 -6.91 21.80
N ARG A 380 22.62 -6.04 22.13
CA ARG A 380 21.76 -5.39 21.11
C ARG A 380 22.54 -4.58 20.08
N SER A 381 23.60 -3.88 20.49
CA SER A 381 24.46 -3.14 19.56
C SER A 381 25.28 -4.06 18.66
N ARG A 382 25.73 -5.21 19.15
CA ARG A 382 26.41 -6.24 18.34
C ARG A 382 25.45 -6.88 17.34
N ASP A 383 24.25 -7.25 17.78
CA ASP A 383 23.21 -7.78 16.89
C ASP A 383 22.91 -6.76 15.77
N ALA A 384 22.72 -5.47 16.12
CA ALA A 384 22.51 -4.41 15.13
C ALA A 384 23.72 -4.22 14.18
N LEU A 385 24.95 -4.37 14.68
CA LEU A 385 26.17 -4.26 13.86
C LEU A 385 26.28 -5.41 12.85
N GLU A 386 25.91 -6.62 13.23
CA GLU A 386 25.88 -7.80 12.35
C GLU A 386 24.91 -7.59 11.19
N HIS A 387 23.67 -7.22 11.47
CA HIS A 387 22.69 -6.93 10.41
C HIS A 387 23.10 -5.73 9.53
N THR A 388 23.74 -4.71 10.12
CA THR A 388 24.29 -3.58 9.36
C THR A 388 25.39 -4.04 8.40
N ALA A 389 26.22 -5.00 8.81
CA ALA A 389 27.29 -5.55 7.98
C ALA A 389 26.75 -6.37 6.80
N GLU A 390 25.64 -7.09 7.01
CA GLU A 390 24.93 -7.81 5.94
C GLU A 390 24.35 -6.82 4.92
N LEU A 391 23.57 -5.82 5.36
CA LEU A 391 23.03 -4.79 4.47
C LEU A 391 24.14 -4.05 3.71
N ARG A 392 25.25 -3.77 4.38
CA ARG A 392 26.42 -3.13 3.76
C ARG A 392 27.03 -4.01 2.67
N ARG A 393 27.08 -5.33 2.86
CA ARG A 393 27.54 -6.26 1.83
C ARG A 393 26.62 -6.19 0.61
N THR A 394 25.31 -6.28 0.81
CA THR A 394 24.32 -6.17 -0.28
C THR A 394 24.47 -4.86 -1.07
N VAL A 395 24.63 -3.72 -0.38
CA VAL A 395 24.83 -2.43 -1.05
C VAL A 395 26.17 -2.36 -1.78
N LEU A 396 27.24 -2.93 -1.22
CA LEU A 396 28.54 -3.00 -1.91
C LEU A 396 28.48 -3.89 -3.15
N ASP A 397 27.74 -4.98 -3.13
CA ASP A 397 27.56 -5.85 -4.29
C ASP A 397 26.80 -5.10 -5.42
N LEU A 398 25.73 -4.38 -5.08
CA LEU A 398 25.00 -3.53 -6.03
C LEU A 398 25.87 -2.38 -6.58
N LEU A 399 26.67 -1.75 -5.72
CA LEU A 399 27.61 -0.72 -6.14
C LEU A 399 28.69 -1.28 -7.07
N MET A 400 29.21 -2.47 -6.77
CA MET A 400 30.18 -3.15 -7.64
C MET A 400 29.56 -3.40 -9.01
N GLU A 401 28.34 -3.97 -9.07
CA GLU A 401 27.64 -4.21 -10.34
C GLU A 401 27.44 -2.91 -11.15
N ARG A 402 26.97 -1.83 -10.51
CA ARG A 402 26.79 -0.52 -11.14
C ARG A 402 28.09 0.07 -11.66
N ASP A 403 29.14 0.03 -10.86
CA ASP A 403 30.40 0.74 -11.13
C ASP A 403 31.42 -0.12 -11.88
N GLN A 404 31.16 -1.43 -12.07
CA GLN A 404 32.08 -2.37 -12.73
C GLN A 404 32.59 -1.86 -14.10
N PRO A 405 31.73 -1.40 -15.03
CA PRO A 405 32.20 -0.92 -16.34
C PRO A 405 33.15 0.28 -16.22
N LYS A 406 32.87 1.17 -15.25
CA LYS A 406 33.71 2.35 -14.99
C LYS A 406 35.04 1.97 -14.35
N ILE A 407 35.01 1.01 -13.40
CA ILE A 407 36.20 0.46 -12.77
C ILE A 407 37.11 -0.16 -13.85
N ASP A 408 36.56 -1.00 -14.72
CA ASP A 408 37.33 -1.68 -15.77
C ASP A 408 37.95 -0.68 -16.76
N ALA A 409 37.21 0.35 -17.17
CA ALA A 409 37.72 1.40 -18.05
C ALA A 409 38.90 2.16 -17.40
N LEU A 410 38.76 2.59 -16.14
CA LEU A 410 39.82 3.30 -15.41
C LEU A 410 41.05 2.42 -15.18
N LEU A 411 40.85 1.14 -14.88
CA LEU A 411 41.96 0.21 -14.70
C LEU A 411 42.68 -0.11 -16.02
N ALA A 412 41.97 -0.13 -17.14
CA ALA A 412 42.56 -0.31 -18.46
C ALA A 412 43.37 0.92 -18.89
N GLU A 413 42.84 2.13 -18.70
CA GLU A 413 43.52 3.39 -19.01
C GLU A 413 44.83 3.54 -18.21
N HIS A 414 44.79 3.13 -16.94
CA HIS A 414 45.92 3.23 -16.01
C HIS A 414 46.66 1.89 -15.81
N ALA A 415 46.60 0.96 -16.77
CA ALA A 415 47.13 -0.40 -16.61
C ALA A 415 48.63 -0.46 -16.26
N HIS A 416 49.41 0.57 -16.67
CA HIS A 416 50.85 0.67 -16.41
C HIS A 416 51.21 1.49 -15.17
N ASP A 417 50.23 2.12 -14.51
CA ASP A 417 50.48 2.93 -13.32
C ASP A 417 50.61 2.06 -12.05
N PRO A 418 51.45 2.48 -11.07
CA PRO A 418 51.53 1.81 -9.78
C PRO A 418 50.17 1.68 -9.09
N ALA A 419 49.94 0.60 -8.33
CA ALA A 419 48.65 0.37 -7.66
C ALA A 419 48.16 1.53 -6.77
N GLU A 420 49.07 2.28 -6.14
CA GLU A 420 48.72 3.47 -5.35
C GLU A 420 48.11 4.57 -6.22
N LYS A 421 48.66 4.81 -7.41
CA LYS A 421 48.15 5.78 -8.37
C LYS A 421 46.82 5.30 -8.96
N ARG A 422 46.69 4.01 -9.31
CA ARG A 422 45.40 3.42 -9.73
C ARG A 422 44.32 3.57 -8.66
N GLN A 423 44.66 3.34 -7.39
CA GLN A 423 43.73 3.58 -6.28
C GLN A 423 43.32 5.05 -6.18
N ALA A 424 44.27 5.99 -6.24
CA ALA A 424 43.97 7.42 -6.22
C ALA A 424 43.00 7.80 -7.35
N VAL A 425 43.25 7.32 -8.58
CA VAL A 425 42.37 7.54 -9.73
C VAL A 425 40.96 7.01 -9.47
N LEU A 426 40.80 5.80 -8.91
CA LEU A 426 39.48 5.27 -8.57
C LEU A 426 38.74 6.16 -7.56
N VAL A 427 39.43 6.63 -6.51
CA VAL A 427 38.84 7.53 -5.50
C VAL A 427 38.47 8.89 -6.10
N GLU A 428 39.35 9.48 -6.91
CA GLU A 428 39.12 10.75 -7.61
C GLU A 428 37.91 10.67 -8.55
N ASN A 429 37.68 9.48 -9.13
CA ASN A 429 36.51 9.20 -9.95
C ASN A 429 35.27 8.77 -9.15
N GLY A 430 35.28 8.90 -7.82
CA GLY A 430 34.11 8.66 -6.99
C GLY A 430 33.82 7.19 -6.67
N ILE A 431 34.75 6.26 -6.94
CA ILE A 431 34.60 4.87 -6.50
C ILE A 431 34.77 4.80 -4.98
N VAL A 432 33.80 4.19 -4.31
CA VAL A 432 33.77 4.08 -2.85
C VAL A 432 35.02 3.34 -2.34
N PRO A 433 35.75 3.86 -1.33
CA PRO A 433 36.99 3.27 -0.84
C PRO A 433 36.88 1.79 -0.45
N GLU A 434 35.72 1.35 0.02
CA GLU A 434 35.51 -0.05 0.38
C GLU A 434 35.36 -0.99 -0.80
N LEU A 435 34.88 -0.53 -1.96
CA LEU A 435 34.98 -1.33 -3.19
C LEU A 435 36.44 -1.55 -3.56
N ILE A 436 37.28 -0.52 -3.40
CA ILE A 436 38.73 -0.65 -3.63
C ILE A 436 39.35 -1.69 -2.69
N LEU A 437 38.91 -1.77 -1.43
CA LEU A 437 39.33 -2.84 -0.52
C LEU A 437 38.89 -4.23 -1.02
N VAL A 438 37.72 -4.34 -1.64
CA VAL A 438 37.27 -5.58 -2.29
C VAL A 438 38.16 -5.93 -3.49
N LEU A 439 38.50 -4.95 -4.34
CA LEU A 439 39.38 -5.14 -5.51
C LEU A 439 40.82 -5.53 -5.13
N LYS A 440 41.25 -5.22 -3.91
CA LYS A 440 42.56 -5.60 -3.35
C LYS A 440 42.61 -7.01 -2.75
N LYS A 441 41.47 -7.68 -2.59
CA LYS A 441 41.43 -9.05 -2.07
C LYS A 441 42.21 -10.00 -3.01
N PRO A 442 42.76 -11.12 -2.50
CA PRO A 442 43.43 -12.09 -3.34
C PRO A 442 42.55 -12.54 -4.52
N GLY A 443 43.08 -12.48 -5.74
CA GLY A 443 42.39 -12.71 -7.01
C GLY A 443 41.79 -11.47 -7.65
N GLY A 444 41.80 -10.31 -6.97
CA GLY A 444 41.24 -9.06 -7.49
C GLY A 444 42.17 -8.28 -8.43
N PRO A 445 41.64 -7.35 -9.24
CA PRO A 445 42.42 -6.62 -10.26
C PRO A 445 43.44 -5.62 -9.68
N LEU A 446 43.32 -5.30 -8.40
CA LEU A 446 44.30 -4.51 -7.64
C LEU A 446 45.18 -5.38 -6.73
N GLU A 447 45.21 -6.71 -6.90
CA GLU A 447 46.15 -7.59 -6.23
C GLU A 447 47.58 -7.38 -6.77
N GLU A 448 48.13 -6.17 -6.62
CA GLU A 448 49.54 -5.94 -6.84
C GLU A 448 50.32 -6.43 -5.61
N LEU A 449 50.84 -7.65 -5.74
CA LEU A 449 52.18 -8.00 -5.24
C LEU A 449 52.46 -7.70 -3.74
N ALA A 450 51.46 -7.74 -2.85
CA ALA A 450 51.70 -7.88 -1.41
C ALA A 450 52.59 -9.12 -1.11
N LYS A 451 52.59 -10.10 -2.03
CA LYS A 451 53.49 -11.26 -2.06
C LYS A 451 54.96 -10.95 -2.40
N ARG A 452 55.32 -9.82 -3.05
CA ARG A 452 56.74 -9.47 -3.32
C ARG A 452 57.44 -8.81 -2.12
N ARG A 453 56.73 -8.16 -1.20
CA ARG A 453 57.30 -7.60 0.04
C ARG A 453 57.47 -8.61 1.18
N ARG A 454 56.81 -9.77 1.13
CA ARG A 454 57.02 -10.88 2.09
C ARG A 454 58.05 -11.92 1.63
N ARG A 455 58.53 -11.82 0.38
CA ARG A 455 59.52 -12.75 -0.22
C ARG A 455 60.90 -12.10 -0.49
N ARG A 456 61.07 -10.84 -0.08
CA ARG A 456 62.36 -10.18 0.11
C ARG A 456 62.48 -9.89 1.58
#